data_AF-A0A954T2M8-F1
#
_entry.id   AF-A0A954T2M8-F1
#
_cell.length_a   1.000
_cell.length_b   1.000
_cell.length_c   1.000
_cell.angle_alpha   90.00
_cell.angle_beta   90.00
_cell.angle_gamma   90.00
#
_symmetry.space_group_name_H-M   'P 1'
#
loop_
_entity.id
_entity.type
_entity.pdbx_description
1 polymer ?
#
loop_
_entity_poly.entity_id
_entity_poly.type
_entity_poly.pdbx_seq_one_letter_code
_entity_poly.pdbx_strand_id
1 'polypeptide(L)'
;MLSESITDVDREAGSAMYQWLTDLFPICRSLTGAGVRQTLAYLQQLLPDLAIRGVPSGTSAFDWTVPPEWNIRAAWLEHESGERVVDFADHNLHLMGYSEPIDRWLDLEELQPHLFSLPEQPDAIPYITSYYRRNWGFCLSHRQREQLRPGRYRAVIDSTLEPGELNYGELIIPGTSSQELLLSTYV
;
A
#
# COMPACT_ATOMS: atom_id res chain seq x y z
N MET A 1 -0.90 34.43 32.11
CA MET A 1 -0.69 32.97 32.15
C MET A 1 -2.05 32.35 31.86
N LEU A 2 -2.41 31.79 30.71
CA LEU A 2 -1.89 31.67 29.35
C LEU A 2 -3.17 31.68 28.50
N SER A 3 -3.35 32.65 27.60
CA SER A 3 -4.37 32.56 26.56
C SER A 3 -3.65 32.07 25.30
N GLU A 4 -3.43 30.76 25.21
CA GLU A 4 -3.19 30.19 23.89
C GLU A 4 -4.45 30.44 23.08
N SER A 5 -4.31 31.23 22.01
CA SER A 5 -5.40 31.53 21.12
C SER A 5 -5.79 30.25 20.40
N ILE A 6 -7.09 30.04 20.14
CA ILE A 6 -7.61 28.86 19.40
C ILE A 6 -6.81 28.59 18.11
N THR A 7 -6.24 29.64 17.49
CA THR A 7 -5.42 29.55 16.28
C THR A 7 -4.03 28.94 16.46
N ASP A 8 -3.48 28.92 17.67
CA ASP A 8 -2.17 28.34 17.94
C ASP A 8 -2.27 26.81 18.14
N VAL A 9 -3.34 26.35 18.82
CA VAL A 9 -3.65 24.92 19.01
C VAL A 9 -3.85 24.20 17.66
N ASP A 10 -4.53 24.86 16.70
CA ASP A 10 -4.76 24.30 15.36
C ASP A 10 -3.46 24.16 14.54
N ARG A 11 -2.48 25.04 14.74
CA ARG A 11 -1.18 24.98 14.04
C ARG A 11 -0.30 23.86 14.56
N GLU A 12 -0.29 23.65 15.88
CA GLU A 12 0.46 22.55 16.50
C GLU A 12 -0.13 21.20 16.11
N ALA A 13 -1.45 21.06 16.16
CA ALA A 13 -2.15 19.85 15.71
C ALA A 13 -1.86 19.55 14.23
N GLY A 14 -1.95 20.56 13.35
CA GLY A 14 -1.64 20.39 11.93
C GLY A 14 -0.19 19.95 11.69
N SER A 15 0.76 20.50 12.44
CA SER A 15 2.18 20.12 12.33
C SER A 15 2.43 18.68 12.80
N ALA A 16 1.79 18.26 13.90
CA ALA A 16 1.86 16.88 14.38
C ALA A 16 1.25 15.90 13.37
N MET A 17 0.08 16.23 12.81
CA MET A 17 -0.57 15.41 11.78
C MET A 17 0.30 15.25 10.53
N TYR A 18 0.96 16.33 10.08
CA TYR A 18 1.89 16.26 8.96
C TYR A 18 3.10 15.36 9.24
N GLN A 19 3.61 15.38 10.47
CA GLN A 19 4.68 14.47 10.87
C GLN A 19 4.20 13.01 10.86
N TRP A 20 3.01 12.71 11.38
CA TRP A 20 2.45 11.36 11.34
C TRP A 20 2.25 10.85 9.91
N LEU A 21 1.80 11.73 9.00
CA LEU A 21 1.72 11.39 7.57
C LEU A 21 3.09 11.07 6.98
N THR A 22 4.11 11.83 7.34
CA THR A 22 5.50 11.61 6.90
C THR A 22 6.03 10.27 7.38
N ASP A 23 5.80 9.91 8.65
CA ASP A 23 6.23 8.64 9.25
C ASP A 23 5.51 7.44 8.63
N LEU A 24 4.23 7.59 8.30
CA LEU A 24 3.39 6.54 7.72
C LEU A 24 3.56 6.40 6.20
N PHE A 25 4.00 7.44 5.50
CA PHE A 25 4.13 7.48 4.03
C PHE A 25 4.92 6.30 3.44
N PRO A 26 6.12 5.92 3.94
CA PRO A 26 6.92 4.87 3.31
C PRO A 26 6.36 3.45 3.51
N ILE A 27 5.45 3.25 4.46
CA ILE A 27 4.91 1.92 4.76
C ILE A 27 4.04 1.45 3.58
N CYS A 28 4.42 0.32 2.96
CA CYS A 28 3.66 -0.30 1.88
C CYS A 28 2.39 -0.96 2.44
N ARG A 29 1.27 -0.22 2.38
CA ARG A 29 -0.05 -0.72 2.76
C ARG A 29 -0.79 -1.35 1.58
N SER A 30 -1.70 -2.25 1.92
CA SER A 30 -2.66 -2.87 1.00
C SER A 30 -3.92 -3.23 1.80
N LEU A 31 -4.83 -4.07 1.26
CA LEU A 31 -5.99 -4.54 2.03
C LEU A 31 -5.61 -5.36 3.27
N THR A 32 -4.46 -6.03 3.23
CA THR A 32 -3.94 -6.88 4.30
C THR A 32 -2.42 -6.75 4.37
N GLY A 33 -1.78 -7.49 5.28
CA GLY A 33 -0.34 -7.65 5.31
C GLY A 33 0.37 -6.85 6.40
N ALA A 34 1.69 -7.06 6.48
CA ALA A 34 2.54 -6.49 7.51
C ALA A 34 2.53 -4.95 7.54
N GLY A 35 2.37 -4.28 6.39
CA GLY A 35 2.29 -2.82 6.33
C GLY A 35 1.05 -2.24 7.03
N VAL A 36 -0.09 -2.94 6.97
CA VAL A 36 -1.29 -2.57 7.74
C VAL A 36 -1.02 -2.73 9.23
N ARG A 37 -0.45 -3.88 9.64
CA ARG A 37 -0.08 -4.13 11.05
C ARG A 37 0.91 -3.11 11.58
N GLN A 38 1.92 -2.73 10.79
CA GLN A 38 2.88 -1.68 11.16
C GLN A 38 2.19 -0.32 11.32
N THR A 39 1.26 0.02 10.43
CA THR A 39 0.50 1.27 10.50
C THR A 39 -0.39 1.30 11.75
N LEU A 40 -1.13 0.22 12.02
CA LEU A 40 -1.97 0.12 13.20
C LEU A 40 -1.16 0.14 14.51
N ALA A 41 0.03 -0.49 14.52
CA ALA A 41 0.94 -0.43 15.66
C ALA A 41 1.46 0.99 15.92
N TYR A 42 1.76 1.75 14.86
CA TYR A 42 2.10 3.17 15.00
C TYR A 42 0.92 3.98 15.58
N LEU A 43 -0.29 3.78 15.04
CA LEU A 43 -1.49 4.46 15.55
C LEU A 43 -1.81 4.08 17.00
N GLN A 44 -1.55 2.84 17.40
CA GLN A 44 -1.72 2.40 18.79
C GLN A 44 -0.76 3.09 19.76
N GLN A 45 0.41 3.57 19.30
CA GLN A 45 1.28 4.40 20.14
C GLN A 45 0.68 5.79 20.41
N LEU A 46 -0.08 6.33 19.45
CA LEU A 46 -0.80 7.60 19.59
C LEU A 46 -2.12 7.43 20.36
N LEU A 47 -2.76 6.27 20.22
CA LEU A 47 -4.04 5.90 20.81
C LEU A 47 -3.89 4.54 21.53
N PRO A 48 -3.40 4.52 22.79
CA PRO A 48 -3.09 3.27 23.50
C PRO A 48 -4.25 2.29 23.63
N ASP A 49 -5.48 2.80 23.65
CA ASP A 49 -6.71 2.00 23.77
C ASP A 49 -7.21 1.46 22.41
N LEU A 50 -6.52 1.76 21.30
CA LEU A 50 -6.86 1.23 19.98
C LEU A 50 -6.69 -0.29 19.97
N ALA A 51 -7.80 -1.01 19.85
CA ALA A 51 -7.80 -2.46 19.75
C ALA A 51 -7.54 -2.88 18.29
N ILE A 52 -6.44 -3.60 18.07
CA ILE A 52 -6.13 -4.20 16.77
C ILE A 52 -6.79 -5.57 16.71
N ARG A 53 -7.56 -5.80 15.66
CA ARG A 53 -8.28 -7.06 15.39
C ARG A 53 -7.77 -7.71 14.11
N GLY A 54 -8.02 -9.00 13.98
CA GLY A 54 -7.69 -9.79 12.80
C GLY A 54 -8.88 -10.68 12.43
N VAL A 55 -9.22 -10.72 11.15
CA VAL A 55 -10.24 -11.63 10.60
C VAL A 55 -9.54 -12.62 9.66
N PRO A 56 -9.62 -13.94 9.91
CA PRO A 56 -8.93 -14.92 9.07
C PRO A 56 -9.37 -14.88 7.61
N SER A 57 -8.44 -15.10 6.68
CA SER A 57 -8.74 -15.30 5.26
C SER A 57 -9.76 -16.42 5.06
N GLY A 58 -10.66 -16.25 4.10
CA GLY A 58 -11.75 -17.20 3.84
C GLY A 58 -12.99 -17.01 4.71
N THR A 59 -12.94 -16.15 5.74
CA THR A 59 -14.13 -15.80 6.52
C THR A 59 -15.17 -15.11 5.62
N SER A 60 -16.43 -15.56 5.69
CA SER A 60 -17.54 -14.90 5.00
C SER A 60 -17.98 -13.64 5.77
N ALA A 61 -18.07 -12.52 5.06
CA ALA A 61 -18.54 -11.24 5.57
C ALA A 61 -19.65 -10.73 4.63
N PHE A 62 -20.90 -11.10 4.94
CA PHE A 62 -22.03 -10.96 4.02
C PHE A 62 -21.72 -11.67 2.69
N ASP A 63 -21.81 -10.96 1.56
CA ASP A 63 -21.51 -11.49 0.23
C ASP A 63 -20.01 -11.48 -0.12
N TRP A 64 -19.16 -10.99 0.79
CA TRP A 64 -17.71 -10.93 0.60
C TRP A 64 -17.01 -12.07 1.31
N THR A 65 -15.81 -12.42 0.82
CA THR A 65 -14.89 -13.34 1.47
C THR A 65 -13.60 -12.60 1.79
N VAL A 66 -13.13 -12.69 3.03
CA VAL A 66 -11.87 -12.06 3.44
C VAL A 66 -10.72 -12.64 2.59
N PRO A 67 -9.93 -11.81 1.89
CA PRO A 67 -8.94 -12.29 0.95
C PRO A 67 -7.77 -12.98 1.65
N PRO A 68 -6.94 -13.75 0.91
CA PRO A 68 -5.62 -14.12 1.39
C PRO A 68 -4.81 -12.88 1.79
N GLU A 69 -3.90 -13.07 2.73
CA GLU A 69 -2.96 -12.05 3.16
C GLU A 69 -1.85 -11.89 2.13
N TRP A 70 -1.54 -10.63 1.78
CA TRP A 70 -0.48 -10.29 0.84
C TRP A 70 0.68 -9.60 1.54
N ASN A 71 1.90 -10.05 1.27
CA ASN A 71 3.13 -9.40 1.74
C ASN A 71 4.13 -9.29 0.59
N ILE A 72 5.01 -8.29 0.65
CA ILE A 72 6.05 -8.03 -0.36
C ILE A 72 7.40 -7.82 0.33
N ARG A 73 8.44 -8.47 -0.19
CA ARG A 73 9.82 -8.31 0.29
C ARG A 73 10.65 -7.45 -0.65
N ALA A 74 10.54 -7.69 -1.95
CA ALA A 74 11.22 -6.91 -2.98
C ALA A 74 10.50 -7.09 -4.32
N ALA A 75 10.61 -6.10 -5.20
CA ALA A 75 10.25 -6.25 -6.60
C ALA A 75 11.08 -5.31 -7.47
N TRP A 76 11.49 -5.78 -8.63
CA TRP A 76 12.21 -4.95 -9.59
C TRP A 76 12.05 -5.48 -11.01
N LEU A 77 12.34 -4.58 -11.96
CA LEU A 77 12.43 -4.88 -13.37
C LEU A 77 13.83 -4.52 -13.85
N GLU A 78 14.54 -5.50 -14.41
CA GLU A 78 15.94 -5.36 -14.82
C GLU A 78 16.10 -5.77 -16.28
N HIS A 79 16.71 -4.91 -17.09
CA HIS A 79 17.05 -5.21 -18.47
C HIS A 79 18.25 -6.16 -18.55
N GLU A 80 18.38 -6.93 -19.63
CA GLU A 80 19.49 -7.88 -19.84
C GLU A 80 20.89 -7.24 -19.87
N SER A 81 20.98 -5.92 -20.04
CA SER A 81 22.23 -5.17 -19.85
C SER A 81 22.65 -5.01 -18.38
N GLY A 82 21.82 -5.44 -17.43
CA GLY A 82 21.99 -5.23 -15.99
C GLY A 82 21.44 -3.90 -15.48
N GLU A 83 20.73 -3.14 -16.32
CA GLU A 83 20.11 -1.87 -15.91
C GLU A 83 18.80 -2.13 -15.17
N ARG A 84 18.69 -1.66 -13.93
CA ARG A 84 17.44 -1.68 -13.18
C ARG A 84 16.57 -0.50 -13.57
N VAL A 85 15.49 -0.76 -14.28
CA VAL A 85 14.59 0.28 -14.82
C VAL A 85 13.48 0.65 -13.83
N VAL A 86 13.12 -0.27 -12.94
CA VAL A 86 12.16 -0.07 -11.86
C VAL A 86 12.65 -0.83 -10.63
N ASP A 87 12.64 -0.18 -9.47
CA ASP A 87 12.88 -0.83 -8.17
C ASP A 87 11.80 -0.42 -7.16
N PHE A 88 11.16 -1.40 -6.54
CA PHE A 88 10.18 -1.18 -5.47
C PHE A 88 10.79 -0.48 -4.25
N ALA A 89 12.09 -0.66 -4.03
CA ALA A 89 12.81 0.03 -2.95
C ALA A 89 12.84 1.55 -3.14
N ASP A 90 12.75 2.05 -4.38
CA ASP A 90 12.70 3.49 -4.67
C ASP A 90 11.32 4.07 -4.35
N HIS A 91 10.25 3.38 -4.75
CA HIS A 91 8.88 3.80 -4.48
C HIS A 91 7.91 2.62 -4.52
N ASN A 92 7.13 2.42 -3.45
CA ASN A 92 6.22 1.26 -3.35
C ASN A 92 5.16 1.19 -4.47
N LEU A 93 4.70 2.34 -4.98
CA LEU A 93 3.80 2.45 -6.13
C LEU A 93 4.34 1.82 -7.41
N HIS A 94 5.63 1.52 -7.52
CA HIS A 94 6.18 0.80 -8.67
C HIS A 94 5.61 -0.61 -8.85
N LEU A 95 4.96 -1.15 -7.83
CA LEU A 95 4.35 -2.48 -7.89
C LEU A 95 2.82 -2.35 -7.82
N MET A 96 2.13 -3.09 -8.68
CA MET A 96 0.70 -3.27 -8.53
C MET A 96 0.40 -4.02 -7.23
N GLY A 97 -0.42 -3.43 -6.35
CA GLY A 97 -0.80 -4.05 -5.07
C GLY A 97 -1.47 -5.41 -5.29
N TYR A 98 -1.18 -6.38 -4.41
CA TYR A 98 -1.62 -7.78 -4.53
C TYR A 98 -1.01 -8.58 -5.71
N SER A 99 0.08 -8.10 -6.31
CA SER A 99 0.79 -8.86 -7.36
C SER A 99 1.28 -10.23 -6.87
N GLU A 100 1.08 -11.25 -7.71
CA GLU A 100 1.61 -12.59 -7.50
C GLU A 100 3.14 -12.66 -7.59
N PRO A 101 3.79 -13.60 -6.89
CA PRO A 101 5.23 -13.76 -6.98
C PRO A 101 5.63 -14.28 -8.36
N ILE A 102 6.67 -13.67 -8.93
CA ILE A 102 7.25 -14.08 -10.20
C ILE A 102 8.77 -13.89 -10.19
N ASP A 103 9.46 -14.71 -10.96
CA ASP A 103 10.86 -14.48 -11.34
C ASP A 103 11.03 -15.05 -12.74
N ARG A 104 10.93 -14.18 -13.75
CA ARG A 104 10.97 -14.61 -15.15
C ARG A 104 11.58 -13.57 -16.06
N TRP A 105 12.24 -14.07 -17.10
CA TRP A 105 12.69 -13.27 -18.23
C TRP A 105 11.59 -13.21 -19.29
N LEU A 106 11.32 -11.99 -19.78
CA LEU A 106 10.32 -11.69 -20.81
C LEU A 106 10.95 -10.81 -21.89
N ASP A 107 10.57 -10.99 -23.14
CA ASP A 107 10.84 -9.98 -24.16
C ASP A 107 9.97 -8.73 -23.90
N LEU A 108 10.41 -7.55 -24.33
CA LEU A 108 9.67 -6.30 -24.09
C LEU A 108 8.20 -6.38 -24.53
N GLU A 109 7.90 -7.03 -25.65
CA GLU A 109 6.52 -7.20 -26.15
C GLU A 109 5.65 -8.00 -25.16
N GLU A 110 6.18 -9.08 -24.59
CA GLU A 110 5.50 -9.90 -23.58
C GLU A 110 5.33 -9.17 -22.25
N LEU A 111 6.24 -8.23 -21.95
CA LEU A 111 6.21 -7.43 -20.74
C LEU A 111 5.18 -6.29 -20.81
N GLN A 112 4.94 -5.70 -22.00
CA GLN A 112 4.07 -4.52 -22.17
C GLN A 112 2.68 -4.64 -21.50
N PRO A 113 1.96 -5.78 -21.55
CA PRO A 113 0.67 -5.94 -20.87
C PRO A 113 0.74 -5.86 -19.35
N HIS A 114 1.93 -6.03 -18.75
CA HIS A 114 2.19 -5.99 -17.31
C HIS A 114 2.77 -4.64 -16.85
N LEU A 115 2.82 -3.65 -17.74
CA LEU A 115 3.31 -2.31 -17.47
C LEU A 115 2.16 -1.31 -17.45
N PHE A 116 2.08 -0.52 -16.38
CA PHE A 116 1.06 0.50 -16.18
C PHE A 116 1.69 1.89 -16.09
N SER A 117 1.14 2.85 -16.85
CA SER A 117 1.58 4.24 -16.89
C SER A 117 0.40 5.15 -17.26
N LEU A 118 0.50 6.45 -17.01
CA LEU A 118 -0.53 7.44 -17.35
C LEU A 118 -0.01 8.44 -18.40
N PRO A 119 -0.39 8.32 -19.68
CA PRO A 119 0.05 9.27 -20.72
C PRO A 119 -0.29 10.72 -20.40
N GLU A 120 -1.43 10.97 -19.76
CA GLU A 120 -1.91 12.30 -19.39
C GLU A 120 -1.16 12.90 -18.19
N GLN A 121 -0.44 12.07 -17.42
CA GLN A 121 0.37 12.47 -16.28
C GLN A 121 1.75 11.81 -16.37
N PRO A 122 2.59 12.26 -17.32
CA PRO A 122 3.71 11.46 -17.80
C PRO A 122 4.85 11.28 -16.80
N ASP A 123 4.89 12.10 -15.74
CA ASP A 123 5.87 12.04 -14.65
C ASP A 123 5.34 11.29 -13.41
N ALA A 124 4.06 10.89 -13.38
CA ALA A 124 3.45 10.20 -12.24
C ALA A 124 3.57 8.67 -12.34
N ILE A 125 3.80 8.01 -11.21
CA ILE A 125 3.68 6.55 -11.10
C ILE A 125 2.23 6.23 -10.68
N PRO A 126 1.46 5.48 -11.49
CA PRO A 126 0.08 5.16 -11.12
C PRO A 126 0.02 4.19 -9.94
N TYR A 127 -1.01 4.36 -9.10
CA TYR A 127 -1.39 3.36 -8.11
C TYR A 127 -2.39 2.36 -8.71
N ILE A 128 -1.97 1.11 -8.89
CA ILE A 128 -2.79 0.02 -9.45
C ILE A 128 -2.86 -1.13 -8.46
N THR A 129 -3.99 -1.83 -8.41
CA THR A 129 -4.23 -2.95 -7.48
C THR A 129 -4.96 -4.10 -8.19
N SER A 130 -4.79 -5.33 -7.70
CA SER A 130 -5.51 -6.52 -8.18
C SER A 130 -5.95 -7.44 -7.05
N TYR A 131 -6.87 -6.96 -6.21
CA TYR A 131 -7.24 -7.64 -4.97
C TYR A 131 -7.98 -8.97 -5.16
N TYR A 132 -8.85 -9.04 -6.17
CA TYR A 132 -9.80 -10.14 -6.32
C TYR A 132 -9.58 -10.96 -7.59
N ARG A 133 -8.53 -10.65 -8.35
CA ARG A 133 -8.11 -11.40 -9.54
C ARG A 133 -6.60 -11.56 -9.49
N ARG A 134 -6.13 -12.80 -9.62
CA ARG A 134 -4.70 -13.11 -9.69
C ARG A 134 -4.08 -12.43 -10.91
N ASN A 135 -3.10 -11.58 -10.65
CA ASN A 135 -2.38 -10.83 -11.67
C ASN A 135 -1.04 -10.35 -11.07
N TRP A 136 -0.17 -9.78 -11.90
CA TRP A 136 1.04 -9.11 -11.48
C TRP A 136 1.40 -8.00 -12.48
N GLY A 137 2.13 -6.98 -12.02
CA GLY A 137 2.64 -5.95 -12.91
C GLY A 137 3.35 -4.80 -12.21
N PHE A 138 4.06 -4.01 -13.03
CA PHE A 138 4.84 -2.86 -12.59
C PHE A 138 4.21 -1.56 -13.06
N CYS A 139 4.28 -0.55 -12.22
CA CYS A 139 3.88 0.81 -12.53
C CYS A 139 5.13 1.67 -12.68
N LEU A 140 5.09 2.57 -13.65
CA LEU A 140 6.19 3.48 -13.95
C LEU A 140 5.63 4.76 -14.54
N SER A 141 6.41 5.84 -14.48
CA SER A 141 6.07 7.05 -15.21
C SER A 141 5.96 6.75 -16.70
N HIS A 142 5.10 7.48 -17.41
CA HIS A 142 4.96 7.29 -18.86
C HIS A 142 6.28 7.55 -19.58
N ARG A 143 7.04 8.56 -19.15
CA ARG A 143 8.36 8.85 -19.72
C ARG A 143 9.34 7.70 -19.57
N GLN A 144 9.39 7.06 -18.41
CA GLN A 144 10.23 5.86 -18.22
C GLN A 144 9.78 4.73 -19.16
N ARG A 145 8.46 4.54 -19.32
CA ARG A 145 7.91 3.49 -20.19
C ARG A 145 8.30 3.69 -21.65
N GLU A 146 8.21 4.92 -22.15
CA GLU A 146 8.58 5.26 -23.53
C GLU A 146 10.08 5.09 -23.81
N GLN A 147 10.91 5.12 -22.76
CA GLN A 147 12.36 4.96 -22.87
C GLN A 147 12.83 3.50 -22.77
N LEU A 148 11.92 2.55 -22.53
CA LEU A 148 12.26 1.14 -22.48
C LEU A 148 12.84 0.68 -23.81
N ARG A 149 14.03 0.07 -23.74
CA ARG A 149 14.76 -0.39 -24.91
C ARG A 149 14.30 -1.80 -25.30
N PRO A 150 14.35 -2.17 -26.58
CA PRO A 150 14.18 -3.56 -26.99
C PRO A 150 15.20 -4.46 -26.30
N GLY A 151 14.79 -5.69 -26.00
CA GLY A 151 15.61 -6.67 -25.30
C GLY A 151 14.78 -7.44 -24.28
N ARG A 152 15.47 -8.22 -23.47
CA ARG A 152 14.87 -9.04 -22.41
C ARG A 152 14.91 -8.31 -21.09
N TYR A 153 13.86 -8.53 -20.30
CA TYR A 153 13.75 -8.00 -18.94
C TYR A 153 13.46 -9.14 -17.96
N ARG A 154 14.19 -9.15 -16.86
CA ARG A 154 13.89 -9.97 -15.70
C ARG A 154 12.91 -9.21 -14.82
N ALA A 155 11.69 -9.70 -14.74
CA ALA A 155 10.68 -9.23 -13.82
C ALA A 155 10.73 -10.11 -12.57
N VAL A 156 11.03 -9.50 -11.42
CA VAL A 156 11.08 -10.18 -10.12
C VAL A 156 10.10 -9.53 -9.17
N ILE A 157 9.20 -10.33 -8.60
CA ILE A 157 8.28 -9.94 -7.54
C ILE A 157 8.39 -11.02 -6.47
N ASP A 158 9.03 -10.68 -5.35
CA ASP A 158 9.16 -11.53 -4.19
C ASP A 158 8.06 -11.22 -3.18
N SER A 159 6.84 -11.66 -3.50
CA SER A 159 5.64 -11.52 -2.67
C SER A 159 5.12 -12.86 -2.14
N THR A 160 4.19 -12.82 -1.19
CA THR A 160 3.38 -13.98 -0.79
C THR A 160 1.90 -13.61 -0.87
N LEU A 161 1.07 -14.60 -1.20
CA LEU A 161 -0.39 -14.46 -1.22
C LEU A 161 -1.01 -15.74 -0.65
N GLU A 162 -1.13 -15.78 0.67
CA GLU A 162 -1.32 -16.99 1.49
C GLU A 162 -2.46 -16.79 2.50
N PRO A 163 -3.02 -17.86 3.09
CA PRO A 163 -3.95 -17.71 4.21
C PRO A 163 -3.29 -16.92 5.35
N GLY A 164 -3.98 -15.88 5.82
CA GLY A 164 -3.53 -15.05 6.92
C GLY A 164 -4.73 -14.31 7.51
N GLU A 165 -4.60 -13.01 7.73
CA GLU A 165 -5.68 -12.20 8.27
C GLU A 165 -5.80 -10.81 7.64
N LEU A 166 -7.02 -10.28 7.67
CA LEU A 166 -7.30 -8.87 7.46
C LEU A 166 -7.32 -8.17 8.81
N ASN A 167 -6.44 -7.19 8.99
CA ASN A 167 -6.33 -6.42 10.22
C ASN A 167 -7.11 -5.11 10.15
N TYR A 168 -7.77 -4.75 11.24
CA TYR A 168 -8.41 -3.44 11.42
C TYR A 168 -8.23 -2.95 12.85
N GLY A 169 -8.31 -1.62 13.05
CA GLY A 169 -8.28 -1.00 14.36
C GLY A 169 -9.66 -0.49 14.76
N GLU A 170 -10.05 -0.69 16.01
CA GLU A 170 -11.25 -0.11 16.60
C GLU A 170 -10.95 0.54 17.95
N LEU A 171 -11.55 1.70 18.21
CA LEU A 171 -11.49 2.37 19.51
C LEU A 171 -12.91 2.75 19.91
N ILE A 172 -13.35 2.26 21.07
CA ILE A 172 -14.66 2.55 21.63
C ILE A 172 -14.47 3.48 22.83
N ILE A 173 -15.06 4.67 22.76
CA ILE A 173 -15.04 5.66 23.84
C ILE A 173 -16.45 5.70 24.46
N PRO A 174 -16.64 5.18 25.69
CA PRO A 174 -17.96 5.17 26.32
C PRO A 174 -18.51 6.59 26.57
N GLY A 175 -19.71 6.84 26.05
CA GLY A 175 -20.46 8.06 26.33
C GLY A 175 -21.40 7.91 27.55
N THR A 176 -22.23 8.93 27.78
CA THR A 176 -23.26 8.91 28.84
C THR A 176 -24.56 8.22 28.41
N SER A 177 -24.67 7.80 27.14
CA SER A 177 -25.84 7.11 26.58
C SER A 177 -25.41 5.98 25.65
N SER A 178 -26.35 5.13 25.24
CA SER A 178 -26.13 4.08 24.25
C SER A 178 -26.19 4.56 22.79
N GLN A 179 -26.36 5.87 22.54
CA GLN A 179 -26.29 6.41 21.18
C GLN A 179 -24.83 6.48 20.72
N GLU A 180 -24.58 6.17 19.45
CA GLU A 180 -23.24 6.06 18.89
C GLU A 180 -23.00 7.07 17.76
N LEU A 181 -21.79 7.64 17.73
CA LEU A 181 -21.25 8.40 16.60
C LEU A 181 -20.07 7.62 16.02
N LEU A 182 -20.17 7.23 14.75
CA LEU A 182 -19.11 6.49 14.05
C LEU A 182 -18.24 7.44 13.23
N LEU A 183 -16.94 7.48 13.55
CA LEU A 183 -15.90 8.06 12.71
C LEU A 183 -15.09 6.92 12.10
N SER A 184 -15.03 6.84 10.77
CA SER A 184 -14.30 5.79 10.07
C SER A 184 -13.41 6.36 8.97
N THR A 185 -12.25 5.73 8.79
CA THR A 185 -11.33 5.95 7.67
C THR A 185 -10.75 4.61 7.25
N TYR A 186 -10.24 4.54 6.03
CA TYR A 186 -9.44 3.39 5.58
C TYR A 186 -7.97 3.59 5.96
N VAL A 187 -7.25 2.48 6.06
CA VAL A 187 -5.80 2.40 6.24
C VAL A 187 -5.20 1.82 4.96
#